data_AF-A0A7K0RZZ3-F1
#
_entry.id   AF-A0A7K0RZZ3-F1
#
_cell.length_a   1.000
_cell.length_b   1.000
_cell.length_c   1.000
_cell.angle_alpha   90.00
_cell.angle_beta   90.00
_cell.angle_gamma   90.00
#
_symmetry.space_group_name_H-M   'P 1'
#
loop_
_entity.id
_entity.type
_entity.pdbx_description
1 polymer ?
#
loop_
_entity_poly.entity_id
_entity_poly.type
_entity_poly.pdbx_seq_one_letter_code
_entity_poly.pdbx_strand_id
1 'polypeptide(L)'
;MSKRGHGQIRRGQLITTYGPGALIDLPKHSAIVGGLETWPQVSKLEQILEPRLTRKLQIMTGVVAPNLYAPPAEDSSPGAKPIGIGAYRFPEWFVVQESSKAEGLGRSRRLAHRKQLDDRGRFEGLPVVATRFVRACPLGHVDDIEWHRFVHGDHEACRRQLWLDERGTSGDLSDLTIRCECKKSRPMSDAVKIEEKPLGTCSGERPWLGRHAREDCTQPGRLLIRTASNAYFAQALSVLSLPDRGSAVETAVADIWDELQYVDNPADLAYAKKKPRVLDRLSVFQDEEVMKVIA
;
A
#
# COMPACT_ATOMS: atom_id res chain seq x y z
N MET A 1 -15.51 -22.89 9.58
CA MET A 1 -14.19 -22.32 9.22
C MET A 1 -14.40 -20.85 8.85
N SER A 2 -13.82 -19.92 9.60
CA SER A 2 -13.90 -18.49 9.28
C SER A 2 -13.37 -18.26 7.86
N LYS A 3 -14.16 -17.61 6.99
CA LYS A 3 -13.71 -17.18 5.65
C LYS A 3 -12.62 -16.13 5.86
N ARG A 4 -11.36 -16.57 5.93
CA ARG A 4 -10.19 -15.69 5.98
C ARG A 4 -10.25 -14.74 4.79
N GLY A 5 -10.06 -13.44 5.03
CA GLY A 5 -9.95 -12.45 3.96
C GLY A 5 -8.78 -12.81 3.04
N HIS A 6 -8.99 -12.72 1.73
CA HIS A 6 -7.87 -12.83 0.77
C HIS A 6 -6.96 -11.60 0.94
N GLY A 7 -5.63 -11.81 0.97
CA GLY A 7 -4.64 -10.72 1.08
C GLY A 7 -3.99 -10.56 2.45
N GLN A 8 -3.69 -11.66 3.16
CA GLN A 8 -2.91 -11.61 4.40
C GLN A 8 -1.45 -11.22 4.12
N ILE A 9 -0.92 -10.28 4.90
CA ILE A 9 0.47 -9.81 4.84
C ILE A 9 1.00 -9.60 6.25
N ARG A 10 2.32 -9.65 6.42
CA ARG A 10 2.95 -9.36 7.72
C ARG A 10 2.82 -7.85 8.01
N ARG A 11 2.55 -7.47 9.26
CA ARG A 11 2.43 -6.05 9.69
C ARG A 11 3.61 -5.20 9.19
N GLY A 12 4.84 -5.72 9.29
CA GLY A 12 6.03 -5.00 8.81
C GLY A 12 6.03 -4.71 7.29
N GLN A 13 5.40 -5.58 6.49
CA GLN A 13 5.29 -5.37 5.04
C GLN A 13 4.38 -4.19 4.68
N LEU A 14 3.45 -3.79 5.55
CA LEU A 14 2.66 -2.56 5.35
C LEU A 14 3.50 -1.30 5.44
N ILE A 15 4.59 -1.34 6.21
CA ILE A 15 5.49 -0.20 6.38
C ILE A 15 6.48 -0.13 5.21
N THR A 16 6.84 -1.28 4.63
CA THR A 16 7.92 -1.36 3.63
C THR A 16 7.44 -1.55 2.19
N THR A 17 6.61 -2.56 1.91
CA THR A 17 6.35 -3.04 0.54
C THR A 17 4.93 -2.81 0.07
N TYR A 18 3.97 -2.91 0.99
CA TYR A 18 2.52 -2.90 0.72
C TYR A 18 1.82 -1.78 1.48
N GLY A 19 2.48 -0.62 1.62
CA GLY A 19 1.88 0.56 2.23
C GLY A 19 0.90 1.30 1.30
N PRO A 20 0.28 2.40 1.76
CA PRO A 20 -0.63 3.20 0.96
C PRO A 20 -0.05 3.59 -0.41
N GLY A 21 -0.80 3.35 -1.48
CA GLY A 21 -0.36 3.57 -2.86
C GLY A 21 0.39 2.40 -3.49
N ALA A 22 0.74 1.36 -2.73
CA ALA A 22 1.37 0.16 -3.28
C ALA A 22 0.39 -0.61 -4.18
N LEU A 23 0.87 -1.06 -5.33
CA LEU A 23 0.11 -1.86 -6.28
C LEU A 23 0.28 -3.35 -5.95
N ILE A 24 -0.83 -4.07 -5.78
CA ILE A 24 -0.84 -5.47 -5.35
C ILE A 24 -1.71 -6.33 -6.28
N ASP A 25 -1.34 -7.60 -6.40
CA ASP A 25 -2.18 -8.63 -7.01
C ASP A 25 -2.81 -9.51 -5.93
N LEU A 26 -4.12 -9.49 -5.88
CA LEU A 26 -4.93 -10.44 -5.12
C LEU A 26 -5.34 -11.58 -6.05
N PRO A 27 -5.71 -12.77 -5.52
CA PRO A 27 -6.05 -13.93 -6.33
C PRO A 27 -7.13 -13.71 -7.41
N LYS A 28 -8.00 -12.70 -7.22
CA LYS A 28 -9.10 -12.39 -8.15
C LYS A 28 -9.01 -11.00 -8.76
N HIS A 29 -8.20 -10.10 -8.19
CA HIS A 29 -8.24 -8.68 -8.52
C HIS A 29 -6.85 -8.06 -8.38
N SER A 30 -6.52 -7.11 -9.27
CA SER A 30 -5.44 -6.16 -8.98
C SER A 30 -6.02 -5.00 -8.16
N ALA A 31 -5.23 -4.52 -7.22
CA ALA A 31 -5.63 -3.46 -6.31
C ALA A 31 -4.47 -2.49 -6.03
N ILE A 32 -4.83 -1.32 -5.52
CA ILE A 32 -3.92 -0.36 -4.91
C ILE A 32 -4.28 -0.24 -3.43
N VAL A 33 -3.30 -0.34 -2.56
CA VAL A 33 -3.49 -0.28 -1.11
C VAL A 33 -3.97 1.12 -0.72
N GLY A 34 -5.05 1.19 0.05
CA GLY A 34 -5.68 2.45 0.44
C GLY A 34 -4.87 3.25 1.45
N GLY A 35 -5.09 4.56 1.46
CA GLY A 35 -4.60 5.47 2.50
C GLY A 35 -5.36 5.32 3.81
N LEU A 36 -5.00 6.18 4.77
CA LEU A 36 -5.50 6.15 6.15
C LEU A 36 -7.03 6.33 6.24
N GLU A 37 -7.66 6.93 5.24
CA GLU A 37 -9.12 7.05 5.10
C GLU A 37 -9.84 5.70 5.01
N THR A 38 -9.12 4.64 4.63
CA THR A 38 -9.66 3.27 4.59
C THR A 38 -9.29 2.42 5.80
N TRP A 39 -8.51 2.98 6.74
CA TRP A 39 -8.02 2.24 7.89
C TRP A 39 -9.08 2.17 9.00
N PRO A 40 -8.95 1.20 9.92
CA PRO A 40 -9.82 1.13 11.09
C PRO A 40 -9.77 2.41 11.92
N GLN A 41 -10.85 2.67 12.67
CA GLN A 41 -10.88 3.75 13.65
C GLN A 41 -9.69 3.64 14.61
N VAL A 42 -9.09 4.78 14.96
CA VAL A 42 -7.92 4.87 15.84
C VAL A 42 -8.14 4.19 17.21
N SER A 43 -9.38 4.15 17.70
CA SER A 43 -9.76 3.46 18.94
C SER A 43 -9.55 1.94 18.91
N LYS A 44 -9.36 1.37 17.72
CA LYS A 44 -9.09 -0.06 17.51
C LYS A 44 -7.62 -0.34 17.19
N LEU A 45 -6.78 0.69 17.20
CA LEU A 45 -5.37 0.58 16.88
C LEU A 45 -4.52 0.76 18.13
N GLU A 46 -3.43 0.02 18.19
CA GLU A 46 -2.41 0.14 19.21
C GLU A 46 -1.64 1.45 18.99
N GLN A 47 -1.73 2.39 19.94
CA GLN A 47 -0.95 3.62 19.88
C GLN A 47 0.50 3.34 20.26
N ILE A 48 1.43 3.89 19.48
CA ILE A 48 2.86 3.85 19.75
C ILE A 48 3.27 5.19 20.32
N LEU A 49 3.79 5.18 21.55
CA LEU A 49 4.32 6.37 22.21
C LEU A 49 5.82 6.46 21.95
N GLU A 50 6.23 7.34 21.02
CA GLU A 50 7.64 7.61 20.74
C GLU A 50 7.85 9.12 20.54
N PRO A 51 8.11 9.87 21.64
CA PRO A 51 8.20 11.33 21.60
C PRO A 51 9.24 11.85 20.61
N ARG A 52 10.36 11.14 20.41
CA ARG A 52 11.44 11.58 19.50
C ARG A 52 11.00 11.47 18.04
N LEU A 53 10.30 10.39 17.69
CA LEU A 53 9.76 10.20 16.35
C LEU A 53 8.65 11.20 16.06
N THR A 54 7.71 11.38 16.99
CA THR A 54 6.62 12.35 16.89
C THR A 54 7.15 13.79 16.69
N ARG A 55 8.16 14.20 17.48
CA ARG A 55 8.80 15.51 17.33
C ARG A 55 9.47 15.68 15.96
N LYS A 56 10.18 14.65 15.50
CA LYS A 56 10.84 14.67 14.18
C LYS A 56 9.81 14.80 13.06
N LEU A 57 8.71 14.04 13.13
CA LEU A 57 7.62 14.12 12.17
C LEU A 57 6.96 15.49 12.15
N GLN A 58 6.67 16.07 13.33
CA GLN A 58 6.10 17.42 13.41
C GLN A 58 6.97 18.47 12.72
N ILE A 59 8.30 18.40 12.89
CA ILE A 59 9.24 19.31 12.21
C ILE A 59 9.24 19.08 10.69
N MET A 60 9.17 17.82 10.25
CA MET A 60 9.24 17.47 8.83
C MET A 60 7.95 17.73 8.05
N THR A 61 6.80 17.50 8.67
CA THR A 61 5.48 17.55 7.99
C THR A 61 4.66 18.78 8.35
N GLY A 62 5.01 19.49 9.42
CA GLY A 62 4.21 20.59 9.97
C GLY A 62 2.95 20.13 10.71
N VAL A 63 2.67 18.82 10.80
CA VAL A 63 1.54 18.29 11.57
C VAL A 63 1.84 18.46 13.06
N VAL A 64 1.00 19.20 13.78
CA VAL A 64 1.17 19.43 15.22
C VAL A 64 0.84 18.15 15.99
N ALA A 65 1.79 17.70 16.83
CA ALA A 65 1.63 16.54 17.71
C ALA A 65 1.04 15.28 17.04
N PRO A 66 1.72 14.70 16.03
CA PRO A 66 1.20 13.53 15.32
C PRO A 66 1.14 12.30 16.24
N ASN A 67 -0.01 11.65 16.26
CA ASN A 67 -0.19 10.36 16.93
C ASN A 67 0.28 9.22 16.01
N LEU A 68 1.01 8.26 16.59
CA LEU A 68 1.50 7.09 15.88
C LEU A 68 0.68 5.88 16.28
N TYR A 69 0.25 5.11 15.29
CA TYR A 69 -0.51 3.88 15.50
C TYR A 69 0.17 2.74 14.77
N ALA A 70 0.22 1.59 15.40
CA ALA A 70 0.70 0.38 14.78
C ALA A 70 -0.32 -0.12 13.76
N PRO A 71 0.12 -0.70 12.62
CA PRO A 71 -0.81 -1.30 11.66
C PRO A 71 -1.70 -2.37 12.33
N PRO A 72 -2.97 -2.51 11.90
CA PRO A 72 -3.91 -3.42 12.52
C PRO A 72 -3.39 -4.86 12.51
N ALA A 73 -3.54 -5.56 13.64
CA ALA A 73 -3.19 -6.96 13.78
C ALA A 73 -4.47 -7.82 13.74
N GLU A 74 -4.39 -9.00 13.13
CA GLU A 74 -5.50 -9.96 13.15
C GLU A 74 -5.69 -10.48 14.57
N ASP A 75 -6.91 -10.32 15.12
CA ASP A 75 -7.29 -10.94 16.40
C ASP A 75 -7.72 -12.39 16.16
N SER A 76 -7.00 -13.31 16.79
CA SER A 76 -7.21 -14.76 16.65
C SER A 76 -8.23 -15.33 17.64
N SER A 77 -8.79 -14.49 18.51
CA SER A 77 -9.83 -14.85 19.47
C SER A 77 -11.10 -15.37 18.78
N PRO A 78 -11.76 -16.44 19.31
CA PRO A 78 -13.02 -16.93 18.77
C PRO A 78 -14.09 -15.82 18.71
N GLY A 79 -14.64 -15.56 17.53
CA GLY A 79 -15.69 -14.55 17.33
C GLY A 79 -15.19 -13.13 17.03
N ALA A 80 -13.87 -12.90 17.00
CA ALA A 80 -13.31 -11.62 16.63
C ALA A 80 -13.69 -11.21 15.20
N LYS A 81 -14.06 -9.94 15.01
CA LYS A 81 -14.35 -9.40 13.68
C LYS A 81 -13.02 -9.17 12.94
N PRO A 82 -12.91 -9.58 11.66
CA PRO A 82 -11.71 -9.29 10.88
C PRO A 82 -11.46 -7.78 10.82
N ILE A 83 -10.25 -7.38 11.19
CA ILE A 83 -9.74 -6.03 11.04
C ILE A 83 -8.72 -6.03 9.91
N GLY A 84 -8.74 -4.99 9.07
CA GLY A 84 -7.86 -4.90 7.92
C GLY A 84 -7.85 -3.48 7.37
N ILE A 85 -7.05 -3.28 6.33
CA ILE A 85 -6.98 -2.02 5.60
C ILE A 85 -7.75 -2.14 4.29
N GLY A 86 -8.33 -1.04 3.82
CA GLY A 86 -8.97 -1.02 2.51
C GLY A 86 -7.95 -1.05 1.37
N ALA A 87 -8.40 -1.56 0.23
CA ALA A 87 -7.70 -1.46 -1.03
C ALA A 87 -8.71 -1.17 -2.13
N TYR A 88 -8.31 -0.36 -3.11
CA TYR A 88 -9.14 0.00 -4.23
C TYR A 88 -8.81 -0.89 -5.42
N ARG A 89 -9.83 -1.38 -6.13
CA ARG A 89 -9.62 -2.07 -7.42
C ARG A 89 -9.01 -1.10 -8.42
N PHE A 90 -7.82 -1.41 -8.90
CA PHE A 90 -7.04 -0.59 -9.82
C PHE A 90 -6.02 -1.48 -10.55
N PRO A 91 -5.75 -1.29 -11.86
CA PRO A 91 -6.35 -0.31 -12.79
C PRO A 91 -7.83 -0.55 -13.12
N GLU A 92 -8.46 0.41 -13.81
CA GLU A 92 -9.82 0.28 -14.36
C GLU A 92 -9.86 -0.31 -15.77
N TRP A 93 -8.72 -0.47 -16.44
CA TRP A 93 -8.63 -1.15 -17.74
C TRP A 93 -8.20 -2.62 -17.63
N PHE A 94 -8.73 -3.44 -18.53
CA PHE A 94 -8.52 -4.88 -18.58
C PHE A 94 -8.19 -5.37 -19.99
N VAL A 95 -7.45 -6.47 -20.07
CA VAL A 95 -7.22 -7.27 -21.28
C VAL A 95 -8.15 -8.49 -21.24
N VAL A 96 -8.96 -8.66 -22.28
CA VAL A 96 -9.86 -9.80 -22.43
C VAL A 96 -9.05 -11.07 -22.72
N GLN A 97 -9.34 -12.16 -22.01
CA GLN A 97 -8.69 -13.45 -22.19
C GLN A 97 -9.37 -14.23 -23.32
N GLU A 98 -9.16 -13.75 -24.53
CA GLU A 98 -9.56 -14.42 -25.76
C GLU A 98 -8.35 -15.01 -26.50
N SER A 99 -8.63 -16.03 -27.30
CA SER A 99 -7.67 -16.69 -28.18
C SER A 99 -7.97 -16.31 -29.62
N SER A 100 -7.87 -15.01 -29.93
CA SER A 100 -7.94 -14.55 -31.32
C SER A 100 -6.51 -14.39 -31.88
N LYS A 101 -6.27 -14.95 -33.06
CA LYS A 101 -5.08 -14.67 -33.87
C LYS A 101 -5.51 -13.64 -34.91
N ALA A 102 -4.97 -12.43 -34.85
CA ALA A 102 -5.14 -11.49 -35.95
C ALA A 102 -4.11 -11.84 -37.04
N GLU A 103 -4.51 -11.84 -38.32
CA GLU A 103 -3.67 -12.25 -39.46
C GLU A 103 -2.30 -11.54 -39.41
N GLY A 104 -1.23 -12.33 -39.25
CA GLY A 104 0.15 -11.81 -39.20
C GLY A 104 0.57 -11.08 -37.91
N LEU A 105 -0.29 -10.97 -36.89
CA LEU A 105 -0.08 -10.11 -35.71
C LEU A 105 0.13 -10.87 -34.38
N GLY A 106 0.20 -12.20 -34.39
CA GLY A 106 0.30 -12.99 -33.15
C GLY A 106 -1.00 -13.00 -32.35
N ARG A 107 -0.92 -12.90 -31.02
CA ARG A 107 -2.10 -12.93 -30.13
C ARG A 107 -2.73 -11.54 -30.07
N SER A 108 -4.02 -11.43 -30.36
CA SER A 108 -4.77 -10.19 -30.29
C SER A 108 -5.88 -10.29 -29.24
N ARG A 109 -5.95 -9.30 -28.34
CA ARG A 109 -6.90 -9.28 -27.22
C ARG A 109 -7.52 -7.92 -27.07
N ARG A 110 -8.83 -7.84 -26.87
CA ARG A 110 -9.54 -6.58 -26.63
C ARG A 110 -9.11 -5.94 -25.31
N LEU A 111 -9.03 -4.61 -25.32
CA LEU A 111 -8.98 -3.80 -24.12
C LEU A 111 -10.39 -3.38 -23.71
N ALA A 112 -10.75 -3.59 -22.45
CA ALA A 112 -12.06 -3.25 -21.92
C ALA A 112 -11.92 -2.40 -20.66
N HIS A 113 -12.66 -1.30 -20.60
CA HIS A 113 -12.81 -0.53 -19.38
C HIS A 113 -13.74 -1.25 -18.40
N ARG A 114 -13.53 -1.06 -17.09
CA ARG A 114 -14.35 -1.64 -16.01
C ARG A 114 -15.85 -1.46 -16.21
N LYS A 115 -16.24 -0.30 -16.75
CA LYS A 115 -17.65 0.07 -17.03
C LYS A 115 -18.31 -0.79 -18.12
N GLN A 116 -17.51 -1.52 -18.91
CA GLN A 116 -18.00 -2.41 -19.97
C GLN A 116 -18.10 -3.86 -19.49
N LEU A 117 -17.71 -4.16 -18.25
CA LEU A 117 -17.80 -5.51 -17.70
C LEU A 117 -19.20 -5.77 -17.14
N ASP A 118 -19.65 -7.02 -17.24
CA ASP A 118 -20.89 -7.50 -16.63
C ASP A 118 -20.77 -7.63 -15.10
N ASP A 119 -21.88 -7.98 -14.44
CA ASP A 119 -21.94 -8.17 -12.98
C ASP A 119 -21.00 -9.28 -12.46
N ARG A 120 -20.56 -10.18 -13.35
CA ARG A 120 -19.61 -11.25 -13.03
C ARG A 120 -18.16 -10.82 -13.30
N GLY A 121 -17.93 -9.57 -13.70
CA GLY A 121 -16.62 -9.02 -14.02
C GLY A 121 -16.04 -9.57 -15.32
N ARG A 122 -16.88 -9.93 -16.28
CA ARG A 122 -16.50 -10.46 -17.59
C ARG A 122 -16.84 -9.48 -18.70
N PHE A 123 -16.15 -9.58 -19.82
CA PHE A 123 -16.45 -8.82 -21.03
C PHE A 123 -17.09 -9.76 -22.05
N GLU A 124 -18.35 -9.55 -22.40
CA GLU A 124 -19.09 -10.43 -23.33
C GLU A 124 -18.99 -11.93 -22.95
N GLY A 125 -19.09 -12.24 -21.65
CA GLY A 125 -18.98 -13.62 -21.13
C GLY A 125 -17.56 -14.17 -21.00
N LEU A 126 -16.54 -13.44 -21.47
CA LEU A 126 -15.14 -13.84 -21.43
C LEU A 126 -14.41 -13.32 -20.18
N PRO A 127 -13.47 -14.10 -19.60
CA PRO A 127 -12.67 -13.64 -18.48
C PRO A 127 -11.74 -12.48 -18.89
N VAL A 128 -11.41 -11.63 -17.93
CA VAL A 128 -10.53 -10.47 -18.14
C VAL A 128 -9.43 -10.42 -17.08
N VAL A 129 -8.30 -9.82 -17.42
CA VAL A 129 -7.18 -9.58 -16.50
C VAL A 129 -6.85 -8.10 -16.52
N ALA A 130 -6.67 -7.49 -15.35
CA ALA A 130 -6.33 -6.06 -15.27
C ALA A 130 -5.05 -5.79 -16.05
N THR A 131 -4.95 -4.64 -16.72
CA THR A 131 -3.71 -4.32 -17.42
C THR A 131 -2.55 -4.23 -16.43
N ARG A 132 -1.34 -4.55 -16.89
CA ARG A 132 -0.12 -4.34 -16.11
C ARG A 132 0.46 -2.94 -16.30
N PHE A 133 -0.14 -2.10 -17.13
CA PHE A 133 0.39 -0.82 -17.56
C PHE A 133 -0.45 0.31 -16.97
N VAL A 134 0.21 1.17 -16.23
CA VAL A 134 -0.41 2.36 -15.63
C VAL A 134 0.45 3.57 -15.97
N ARG A 135 -0.14 4.75 -15.86
CA ARG A 135 0.57 6.02 -15.94
C ARG A 135 0.96 6.45 -14.54
N ALA A 136 2.17 6.95 -14.36
CA ALA A 136 2.60 7.58 -13.12
C ALA A 136 3.30 8.92 -13.39
N CYS A 137 3.64 9.69 -12.36
CA CYS A 137 4.47 10.89 -12.50
C CYS A 137 5.56 10.97 -11.40
N PRO A 138 6.55 11.89 -11.52
CA PRO A 138 7.58 12.10 -10.49
C PRO A 138 7.05 12.52 -9.11
N LEU A 139 5.85 13.10 -9.04
CA LEU A 139 5.20 13.47 -7.76
C LEU A 139 4.44 12.30 -7.10
N GLY A 140 4.48 11.10 -7.68
CA GLY A 140 3.89 9.90 -7.09
C GLY A 140 2.42 9.65 -7.45
N HIS A 141 1.79 10.50 -8.27
CA HIS A 141 0.46 10.21 -8.83
C HIS A 141 0.51 8.95 -9.70
N VAL A 142 -0.60 8.21 -9.69
CA VAL A 142 -0.78 6.98 -10.47
C VAL A 142 -2.19 6.99 -11.04
N ASP A 143 -2.32 6.64 -12.31
CA ASP A 143 -3.59 6.65 -13.04
C ASP A 143 -3.60 5.57 -14.13
N ASP A 144 -4.78 5.29 -14.66
CA ASP A 144 -4.90 4.53 -15.89
C ASP A 144 -4.30 5.29 -17.09
N ILE A 145 -3.84 4.54 -18.08
CA ILE A 145 -3.44 5.11 -19.37
C ILE A 145 -4.70 5.52 -20.13
N GLU A 146 -4.75 6.74 -20.65
CA GLU A 146 -5.79 7.14 -21.60
C GLU A 146 -5.55 6.48 -22.97
N TRP A 147 -5.93 5.21 -23.10
CA TRP A 147 -5.57 4.38 -24.26
C TRP A 147 -6.01 4.95 -25.60
N HIS A 148 -7.18 5.61 -25.66
CA HIS A 148 -7.63 6.28 -26.89
C HIS A 148 -6.70 7.43 -27.27
N ARG A 149 -6.37 8.30 -26.31
CA ARG A 149 -5.44 9.41 -26.49
C ARG A 149 -4.05 8.91 -26.85
N PHE A 150 -3.58 7.83 -26.22
CA PHE A 150 -2.31 7.21 -26.53
C PHE A 150 -2.20 6.80 -28.01
N VAL A 151 -3.24 6.17 -28.56
CA VAL A 151 -3.27 5.71 -29.97
C VAL A 151 -3.54 6.83 -30.97
N HIS A 152 -4.41 7.79 -30.64
CA HIS A 152 -4.92 8.77 -31.61
C HIS A 152 -4.31 10.17 -31.47
N GLY A 153 -3.62 10.46 -30.37
CA GLY A 153 -3.20 11.81 -29.99
C GLY A 153 -4.34 12.64 -29.43
N ASP A 154 -4.10 13.95 -29.31
CA ASP A 154 -4.98 14.89 -28.59
C ASP A 154 -6.16 15.39 -29.43
N HIS A 155 -6.11 15.22 -30.76
CA HIS A 155 -7.04 15.88 -31.69
C HIS A 155 -8.15 14.98 -32.24
N GLU A 156 -8.25 13.73 -31.77
CA GLU A 156 -9.16 12.74 -32.35
C GLU A 156 -10.08 12.08 -31.32
N ALA A 157 -11.38 12.15 -31.58
CA ALA A 157 -12.43 11.64 -30.70
C ALA A 157 -12.82 10.17 -30.96
N CYS A 158 -11.96 9.37 -31.58
CA CYS A 158 -12.27 7.98 -31.89
C CYS A 158 -12.40 7.13 -30.61
N ARG A 159 -13.58 6.54 -30.40
CA ARG A 159 -13.92 5.69 -29.23
C ARG A 159 -14.17 4.21 -29.61
N ARG A 160 -13.75 3.77 -30.80
CA ARG A 160 -13.93 2.38 -31.25
C ARG A 160 -13.08 1.39 -30.45
N GLN A 161 -13.40 0.10 -30.54
CA GLN A 161 -12.76 -0.96 -29.76
C GLN A 161 -11.23 -0.94 -29.92
N LEU A 162 -10.52 -1.01 -28.79
CA LEU A 162 -9.06 -1.10 -28.74
C LEU A 162 -8.62 -2.55 -28.54
N TRP A 163 -7.45 -2.87 -29.06
CA TRP A 163 -6.84 -4.19 -29.07
C TRP A 163 -5.39 -4.07 -28.62
N LEU A 164 -4.95 -5.00 -27.79
CA LEU A 164 -3.55 -5.28 -27.48
C LEU A 164 -3.10 -6.43 -28.39
N ASP A 165 -2.27 -6.10 -29.37
CA ASP A 165 -1.63 -7.05 -30.25
C ASP A 165 -0.23 -7.39 -29.70
N GLU A 166 0.08 -8.67 -29.61
CA GLU A 166 1.34 -9.19 -29.07
C GLU A 166 2.04 -10.07 -30.11
N ARG A 167 3.16 -9.56 -30.63
CA ARG A 167 4.02 -10.19 -31.64
C ARG A 167 5.27 -10.77 -30.97
N GLY A 168 5.11 -11.86 -30.24
CA GLY A 168 6.23 -12.52 -29.56
C GLY A 168 5.78 -13.41 -28.41
N THR A 169 6.75 -13.95 -27.68
CA THR A 169 6.51 -14.77 -26.47
C THR A 169 7.15 -14.19 -25.21
N SER A 170 8.02 -13.18 -25.32
CA SER A 170 8.70 -12.57 -24.17
C SER A 170 7.80 -11.61 -23.39
N GLY A 171 6.79 -11.05 -24.05
CA GLY A 171 5.95 -10.00 -23.49
C GLY A 171 6.73 -8.69 -23.30
N ASP A 172 7.74 -8.43 -24.12
CA ASP A 172 8.47 -7.16 -24.11
C ASP A 172 7.63 -6.01 -24.66
N LEU A 173 7.93 -4.77 -24.25
CA LEU A 173 7.21 -3.59 -24.75
C LEU A 173 7.35 -3.41 -26.28
N SER A 174 8.45 -3.88 -26.88
CA SER A 174 8.69 -3.86 -28.32
C SER A 174 7.68 -4.71 -29.11
N ASP A 175 7.18 -5.76 -28.48
CA ASP A 175 6.32 -6.77 -29.12
C ASP A 175 4.85 -6.42 -28.98
N LEU A 176 4.54 -5.36 -28.22
CA LEU A 176 3.18 -4.96 -27.89
C LEU A 176 2.77 -3.73 -28.68
N THR A 177 1.63 -3.83 -29.35
CA THR A 177 1.02 -2.73 -30.10
C THR A 177 -0.42 -2.54 -29.66
N ILE A 178 -0.80 -1.29 -29.38
CA ILE A 178 -2.21 -0.94 -29.16
C ILE A 178 -2.80 -0.55 -30.51
N ARG A 179 -3.83 -1.25 -30.94
CA ARG A 179 -4.54 -1.00 -32.20
C ARG A 179 -5.98 -0.62 -31.94
N CYS A 180 -6.48 0.37 -32.64
CA CYS A 180 -7.90 0.67 -32.71
C CYS A 180 -8.53 -0.02 -33.91
N GLU A 181 -9.80 -0.36 -33.80
CA GLU A 181 -10.62 -0.84 -34.91
C GLU A 181 -10.62 0.11 -36.12
N CYS A 182 -10.38 1.42 -35.92
CA CYS A 182 -10.19 2.39 -37.01
C CYS A 182 -8.87 2.23 -37.80
N LYS A 183 -8.08 1.18 -37.52
CA LYS A 183 -6.78 0.85 -38.12
C LYS A 183 -5.59 1.68 -37.64
N LYS A 184 -5.80 2.72 -36.83
CA LYS A 184 -4.70 3.37 -36.12
C LYS A 184 -4.08 2.44 -35.09
N SER A 185 -2.77 2.52 -34.94
CA SER A 185 -2.05 1.74 -33.96
C SER A 185 -0.82 2.47 -33.46
N ARG A 186 -0.41 2.19 -32.22
CA ARG A 186 0.82 2.71 -31.64
C ARG A 186 1.55 1.62 -30.85
N PRO A 187 2.87 1.43 -31.05
CA PRO A 187 3.64 0.48 -30.29
C PRO A 187 3.78 0.94 -28.82
N MET A 188 3.80 -0.01 -27.89
CA MET A 188 3.96 0.29 -26.46
C MET A 188 5.34 0.83 -26.11
N SER A 189 6.36 0.57 -26.92
CA SER A 189 7.70 1.16 -26.78
C SER A 189 7.67 2.69 -26.87
N ASP A 190 6.73 3.28 -27.61
CA ASP A 190 6.59 4.74 -27.66
C ASP A 190 6.15 5.33 -26.33
N ALA A 191 5.43 4.58 -25.48
CA ALA A 191 4.96 5.06 -24.19
C ALA A 191 6.10 5.38 -23.19
N VAL A 192 7.32 4.91 -23.48
CA VAL A 192 8.52 5.14 -22.67
C VAL A 192 9.20 6.47 -23.02
N LYS A 193 8.95 7.03 -24.22
CA LYS A 193 9.60 8.24 -24.73
C LYS A 193 9.02 9.50 -24.09
N ILE A 194 9.50 9.86 -22.90
CA ILE A 194 8.94 10.96 -22.08
C ILE A 194 8.97 12.30 -22.83
N GLU A 195 9.97 12.52 -23.69
CA GLU A 195 10.16 13.75 -24.47
C GLU A 195 9.00 14.02 -25.41
N GLU A 196 8.40 12.98 -25.98
CA GLU A 196 7.26 13.05 -26.89
C GLU A 196 5.91 13.17 -26.14
N LYS A 197 5.93 13.12 -24.81
CA LYS A 197 4.74 13.11 -23.93
C LYS A 197 3.62 12.18 -24.43
N PRO A 198 3.91 10.91 -24.76
CA PRO A 198 2.96 9.96 -25.36
C PRO A 198 1.75 9.68 -24.46
N LEU A 199 1.91 9.83 -23.14
CA LEU A 199 0.88 9.63 -22.12
C LEU A 199 0.27 10.95 -21.60
N GLY A 200 0.60 12.07 -22.25
CA GLY A 200 0.17 13.41 -21.87
C GLY A 200 0.72 13.89 -20.53
N THR A 201 0.11 14.94 -20.02
CA THR A 201 0.36 15.45 -18.66
C THR A 201 -0.36 14.58 -17.63
N CYS A 202 0.22 14.51 -16.43
CA CYS A 202 -0.39 13.86 -15.30
C CYS A 202 -1.78 14.45 -15.01
N SER A 203 -2.74 13.58 -14.70
CA SER A 203 -4.08 13.96 -14.25
C SER A 203 -4.12 14.39 -12.79
N GLY A 204 -3.10 14.04 -12.01
CA GLY A 204 -3.05 14.25 -10.55
C GLY A 204 -3.92 13.26 -9.77
N GLU A 205 -4.29 12.14 -10.38
CA GLU A 205 -5.09 11.10 -9.72
C GLU A 205 -4.32 10.42 -8.58
N ARG A 206 -5.04 10.18 -7.48
CA ARG A 206 -4.56 9.46 -6.29
C ARG A 206 -5.55 8.35 -5.94
N PRO A 207 -5.63 7.29 -6.75
CA PRO A 207 -6.67 6.26 -6.61
C PRO A 207 -6.63 5.55 -5.26
N TRP A 208 -5.48 5.56 -4.57
CA TRP A 208 -5.36 5.02 -3.21
C TRP A 208 -6.04 5.85 -2.13
N LEU A 209 -6.42 7.10 -2.41
CA LEU A 209 -7.17 7.98 -1.51
C LEU A 209 -8.67 8.07 -1.88
N GLY A 210 -9.10 7.27 -2.87
CA GLY A 210 -10.47 7.28 -3.38
C GLY A 210 -10.71 8.27 -4.54
N ARG A 211 -11.98 8.34 -4.98
CA ARG A 211 -12.39 8.97 -6.26
C ARG A 211 -12.31 10.50 -6.31
N HIS A 212 -12.19 11.16 -5.17
CA HIS A 212 -12.23 12.63 -5.07
C HIS A 212 -10.91 13.20 -4.55
N ALA A 213 -9.83 12.43 -4.68
CA ALA A 213 -8.52 12.82 -4.20
C ALA A 213 -7.63 13.41 -5.30
N ARG A 214 -8.17 13.79 -6.46
CA ARG A 214 -7.38 14.44 -7.51
C ARG A 214 -6.79 15.76 -7.03
N GLU A 215 -5.56 16.06 -7.42
CA GLU A 215 -4.95 17.39 -7.23
C GLU A 215 -4.33 17.92 -8.52
N ASP A 216 -3.93 19.19 -8.52
CA ASP A 216 -3.31 19.80 -9.69
C ASP A 216 -1.90 19.26 -9.90
N CYS A 217 -1.59 18.84 -11.13
CA CYS A 217 -0.28 18.34 -11.50
C CYS A 217 0.04 18.70 -12.95
N THR A 218 1.27 19.18 -13.19
CA THR A 218 1.75 19.57 -14.52
C THR A 218 2.90 18.69 -15.02
N GLN A 219 3.26 17.67 -14.25
CA GLN A 219 4.35 16.77 -14.60
C GLN A 219 4.00 15.87 -15.80
N PRO A 220 4.97 15.48 -16.63
CA PRO A 220 4.73 14.51 -17.69
C PRO A 220 4.38 13.13 -17.12
N GLY A 221 3.41 12.46 -17.74
CA GLY A 221 3.10 11.07 -17.43
C GLY A 221 4.16 10.12 -17.96
N ARG A 222 4.56 9.15 -17.15
CA ARG A 222 5.47 8.06 -17.53
C ARG A 222 4.76 6.70 -17.46
N LEU A 223 5.17 5.77 -18.33
CA LEU A 223 4.72 4.40 -18.26
C LEU A 223 5.26 3.75 -16.99
N LEU A 224 4.41 3.06 -16.25
CA LEU A 224 4.78 2.22 -15.12
C LEU A 224 4.17 0.83 -15.28
N ILE A 225 4.98 -0.20 -15.02
CA ILE A 225 4.51 -1.58 -14.96
C ILE A 225 4.17 -1.89 -13.51
N ARG A 226 2.94 -2.33 -13.26
CA ARG A 226 2.36 -2.53 -11.93
C ARG A 226 3.18 -3.45 -11.02
N THR A 227 3.84 -4.45 -11.60
CA THR A 227 4.65 -5.45 -10.89
C THR A 227 6.16 -5.15 -10.93
N ALA A 228 6.56 -4.00 -11.45
CA ALA A 228 7.98 -3.63 -11.50
C ALA A 228 8.49 -3.20 -10.12
N SER A 229 9.77 -3.43 -9.85
CA SER A 229 10.42 -3.05 -8.58
C SER A 229 10.43 -1.55 -8.31
N ASN A 230 10.22 -0.73 -9.35
CA ASN A 230 10.11 0.72 -9.24
C ASN A 230 8.67 1.26 -9.12
N ALA A 231 7.69 0.37 -8.94
CA ALA A 231 6.28 0.76 -8.84
C ALA A 231 5.91 1.38 -7.49
N TYR A 232 6.63 1.03 -6.42
CA TYR A 232 6.39 1.55 -5.09
C TYR A 232 7.69 1.58 -4.28
N PHE A 233 7.90 2.69 -3.55
CA PHE A 233 8.97 2.82 -2.57
C PHE A 233 8.40 3.45 -1.32
N ALA A 234 8.54 2.78 -0.17
CA ALA A 234 8.19 3.38 1.11
C ALA A 234 9.20 4.45 1.50
N GLN A 235 8.70 5.60 1.98
CA GLN A 235 9.51 6.58 2.69
C GLN A 235 9.50 6.23 4.18
N ALA A 236 10.50 5.47 4.61
CA ALA A 236 10.63 5.04 5.99
C ALA A 236 11.40 6.06 6.84
N LEU A 237 10.85 6.40 8.00
CA LEU A 237 11.53 7.16 9.04
C LEU A 237 11.72 6.28 10.27
N SER A 238 12.96 6.19 10.75
CA SER A 238 13.29 5.46 11.97
C SER A 238 13.98 6.35 13.00
N VAL A 239 13.80 5.98 14.26
CA VAL A 239 14.57 6.50 15.40
C VAL A 239 15.00 5.31 16.25
N LEU A 240 16.14 5.44 16.92
CA LEU A 240 16.48 4.51 17.98
C LEU A 240 15.60 4.86 19.19
N SER A 241 14.63 3.99 19.47
CA SER A 241 13.86 4.07 20.71
C SER A 241 14.76 3.62 21.85
N LEU A 242 15.08 4.55 22.74
CA LEU A 242 15.65 4.25 24.03
C LEU A 242 14.51 4.48 25.01
N PRO A 243 14.14 3.49 25.84
CA PRO A 243 13.12 3.72 26.84
C PRO A 243 13.57 4.88 27.72
N ASP A 244 12.70 5.87 27.90
CA ASP A 244 12.94 6.91 28.88
C ASP A 244 13.05 6.23 30.26
N ARG A 245 13.90 6.78 31.14
CA ARG A 245 14.25 6.08 32.40
C ARG A 245 13.02 5.64 33.21
N GLY A 246 11.94 6.42 33.16
CA GLY A 246 10.65 6.06 33.77
C GLY A 246 9.95 4.86 33.10
N SER A 247 9.83 4.83 31.77
CA SER A 247 9.22 3.69 31.07
C SER A 247 10.06 2.42 31.14
N ALA A 248 11.38 2.57 31.30
CA ALA A 248 12.28 1.46 31.58
C ALA A 248 12.01 0.84 32.97
N VAL A 249 11.73 1.66 33.98
CA VAL A 249 11.34 1.19 35.33
C VAL A 249 9.97 0.51 35.26
N GLU A 250 8.98 1.11 34.61
CA GLU A 250 7.63 0.53 34.44
C GLU A 250 7.68 -0.83 33.75
N THR A 251 8.43 -0.95 32.65
CA THR A 251 8.59 -2.20 31.92
C THR A 251 9.28 -3.25 32.79
N ALA A 252 10.34 -2.87 33.50
CA ALA A 252 11.07 -3.78 34.37
C ALA A 252 10.22 -4.26 35.56
N VAL A 253 9.38 -3.40 36.12
CA VAL A 253 8.43 -3.74 37.19
C VAL A 253 7.33 -4.66 36.68
N ALA A 254 6.75 -4.37 35.51
CA ALA A 254 5.71 -5.19 34.90
C ALA A 254 6.18 -6.63 34.59
N ASP A 255 7.42 -6.78 34.09
CA ASP A 255 8.02 -8.09 33.75
C ASP A 255 8.19 -9.03 34.96
N ILE A 256 8.22 -8.48 36.18
CA ILE A 256 8.40 -9.21 37.43
C ILE A 256 7.27 -8.90 38.44
N TRP A 257 6.12 -8.42 37.96
CA TRP A 257 5.01 -7.97 38.81
C TRP A 257 4.55 -9.05 39.80
N ASP A 258 4.53 -10.33 39.40
CA ASP A 258 4.19 -11.47 40.27
C ASP A 258 5.06 -11.54 41.54
N GLU A 259 6.29 -11.02 41.47
CA GLU A 259 7.26 -11.00 42.56
C GLU A 259 7.29 -9.67 43.33
N LEU A 260 6.59 -8.65 42.84
CA LEU A 260 6.54 -7.29 43.41
C LEU A 260 5.14 -6.88 43.91
N GLN A 261 4.08 -7.62 43.58
CA GLN A 261 2.68 -7.31 43.92
C GLN A 261 2.37 -7.14 45.42
N TYR A 262 3.26 -7.57 46.32
CA TYR A 262 3.13 -7.45 47.78
C TYR A 262 4.01 -6.35 48.38
N VAL A 263 4.70 -5.58 47.55
CA VAL A 263 5.63 -4.54 47.99
C VAL A 263 4.86 -3.25 48.24
N ASP A 264 4.63 -2.92 49.52
CA ASP A 264 3.91 -1.69 49.90
C ASP A 264 4.84 -0.61 50.46
N ASN A 265 6.04 -1.00 50.90
CA ASN A 265 7.01 -0.09 51.51
C ASN A 265 8.46 -0.43 51.10
N PRO A 266 9.44 0.46 51.37
CA PRO A 266 10.84 0.23 50.99
C PRO A 266 11.48 -1.02 51.63
N ALA A 267 11.01 -1.48 52.79
CA ALA A 267 11.54 -2.68 53.42
C ALA A 267 11.10 -3.96 52.69
N ASP A 268 9.88 -3.98 52.15
CA ASP A 268 9.38 -5.07 51.32
C ASP A 268 10.14 -5.15 50.00
N LEU A 269 10.47 -4.00 49.39
CA LEU A 269 11.31 -3.94 48.20
C LEU A 269 12.71 -4.50 48.47
N ALA A 270 13.32 -4.14 49.61
CA ALA A 270 14.62 -4.67 50.02
C ALA A 270 14.58 -6.20 50.25
N TYR A 271 13.45 -6.73 50.71
CA TYR A 271 13.25 -8.18 50.83
C TYR A 271 13.08 -8.84 49.45
N ALA A 272 12.29 -8.26 48.56
CA ALA A 272 12.07 -8.76 47.21
C ALA A 272 13.39 -8.83 46.40
N LYS A 273 14.26 -7.83 46.56
CA LYS A 273 15.62 -7.78 45.96
C LYS A 273 16.57 -8.88 46.43
N LYS A 274 16.24 -9.68 47.45
CA LYS A 274 17.03 -10.88 47.80
C LYS A 274 16.90 -12.00 46.76
N LYS A 275 15.85 -11.97 45.94
CA LYS A 275 15.70 -12.91 44.83
C LYS A 275 16.62 -12.48 43.67
N PRO A 276 17.46 -13.38 43.13
CA PRO A 276 18.40 -13.03 42.06
C PRO A 276 17.73 -12.40 40.83
N ARG A 277 16.56 -12.92 40.44
CA ARG A 277 15.80 -12.41 39.29
C ARG A 277 15.33 -10.96 39.47
N VAL A 278 14.89 -10.59 40.67
CA VAL A 278 14.44 -9.23 41.00
C VAL A 278 15.65 -8.29 41.09
N LEU A 279 16.74 -8.74 41.71
CA LEU A 279 17.98 -7.97 41.81
C LEU A 279 18.56 -7.64 40.44
N ASP A 280 18.69 -8.62 39.56
CA ASP A 280 19.26 -8.45 38.23
C ASP A 280 18.45 -7.44 37.40
N ARG A 281 17.11 -7.49 37.48
CA ARG A 281 16.24 -6.59 36.73
C ARG A 281 16.13 -5.19 37.31
N LEU A 282 16.21 -5.03 38.61
CA LEU A 282 16.07 -3.72 39.26
C LEU A 282 17.39 -3.03 39.58
N SER A 283 18.54 -3.70 39.42
CA SER A 283 19.88 -3.18 39.76
C SER A 283 20.26 -1.85 39.08
N VAL A 284 19.63 -1.55 37.94
CA VAL A 284 19.91 -0.36 37.12
C VAL A 284 19.09 0.86 37.53
N PHE A 285 18.11 0.70 38.44
CA PHE A 285 17.14 1.71 38.85
C PHE A 285 17.29 2.08 40.32
N GLN A 286 16.93 3.32 40.68
CA GLN A 286 16.90 3.74 42.09
C GLN A 286 15.64 3.21 42.77
N ASP A 287 15.74 2.89 44.07
CA ASP A 287 14.63 2.32 44.84
C ASP A 287 13.42 3.27 44.89
N GLU A 288 13.65 4.58 44.94
CA GLU A 288 12.59 5.60 44.87
C GLU A 288 11.85 5.62 43.53
N GLU A 289 12.56 5.35 42.42
CA GLU A 289 11.96 5.28 41.09
C GLU A 289 11.06 4.05 40.98
N VAL A 290 11.52 2.91 41.50
CA VAL A 290 10.76 1.65 41.53
C VAL A 290 9.54 1.76 42.43
N MET A 291 9.70 2.32 43.63
CA MET A 291 8.59 2.51 44.58
C MET A 291 7.49 3.44 44.03
N LYS A 292 7.86 4.46 43.24
CA LYS A 292 6.88 5.34 42.58
C LYS A 292 6.03 4.65 41.52
N VAL A 293 6.53 3.56 40.95
CA VAL A 293 5.84 2.78 39.91
C VAL A 293 4.98 1.67 40.52
N ILE A 294 5.39 1.14 41.68
CA ILE A 294 4.64 0.10 42.41
C ILE A 294 3.43 0.69 43.16
N ALA A 295 3.57 1.92 43.69
CA ALA A 295 2.53 2.64 44.44
C ALA A 295 1.36 3.11 43.56
#